data_AF-A0A0D0BEB4-F1
#
_entry.id   AF-A0A0D0BEB4-F1
#
_cell.length_a   1.000
_cell.length_b   1.000
_cell.length_c   1.000
_cell.angle_alpha   90.00
_cell.angle_beta   90.00
_cell.angle_gamma   90.00
#
_symmetry.space_group_name_H-M   'P 1'
#
loop_
_entity.id
_entity.type
_entity.pdbx_description
1 polymer ?
#
loop_
_entity_poly.entity_id
_entity_poly.type
_entity_poly.pdbx_seq_one_letter_code
_entity_poly.pdbx_strand_id
1 'polypeptide(L)'
;VVDFSDPQRNGFVNAFVAYFLAQSDDYRSESQLRDVAGSLLKGCLYHFHKSIHRMACIGNIVSPDTKGSFWKLCDSLTTMENHAEFNHTVAAIQQQWPKASRWLSWWLTPDHACMLFPSQCTMPENLADKPPDTTNAEEAMHATIYCIVGSLHNPLFQGLDGLLNVEKAFRMQTESALCK
;
A
#
# COMPACT_ATOMS: atom_id res chain seq x y z
N VAL A 1 -0.84 -1.12 -6.93
CA VAL A 1 -1.26 -0.52 -5.63
C VAL A 1 -0.62 -1.38 -4.56
N VAL A 2 -0.24 -0.85 -3.40
CA VAL A 2 0.45 -1.65 -2.36
C VAL A 2 -0.20 -1.49 -0.99
N ASP A 3 -0.01 -2.49 -0.12
CA ASP A 3 -0.53 -2.51 1.26
C ASP A 3 0.36 -1.77 2.27
N PHE A 4 1.34 -1.00 1.78
CA PHE A 4 2.37 -0.29 2.54
C PHE A 4 3.41 -1.19 3.24
N SER A 5 3.44 -2.49 2.97
CA SER A 5 4.52 -3.35 3.46
C SER A 5 5.85 -3.07 2.75
N ASP A 6 6.93 -2.98 3.53
CA ASP A 6 8.28 -2.79 3.00
C ASP A 6 8.69 -3.89 2.00
N PRO A 7 8.38 -5.18 2.22
CA PRO A 7 8.71 -6.22 1.25
C PRO A 7 8.05 -6.03 -0.11
N GLN A 8 6.77 -5.63 -0.18
CA GLN A 8 6.09 -5.38 -1.45
C GLN A 8 6.69 -4.19 -2.19
N ARG A 9 6.89 -3.07 -1.47
CA ARG A 9 7.49 -1.86 -2.03
C ARG A 9 8.89 -2.14 -2.57
N ASN A 10 9.75 -2.74 -1.75
CA ASN A 10 11.12 -3.07 -2.14
C ASN A 10 11.16 -4.10 -3.27
N GLY A 11 10.25 -5.09 -3.25
CA GLY A 11 10.12 -6.08 -4.32
C GLY A 11 9.81 -5.45 -5.66
N PHE A 12 8.81 -4.54 -5.70
CA PHE A 12 8.47 -3.80 -6.91
C PHE A 12 9.64 -2.95 -7.41
N VAL A 13 10.25 -2.14 -6.53
CA VAL A 13 11.36 -1.26 -6.90
C VAL A 13 12.53 -2.06 -7.45
N ASN A 14 12.91 -3.16 -6.79
CA ASN A 14 14.03 -3.99 -7.24
C ASN A 14 13.74 -4.67 -8.58
N ALA A 15 12.51 -5.16 -8.80
CA ALA A 15 12.11 -5.77 -10.07
C ALA A 15 12.10 -4.74 -11.21
N PHE A 16 11.57 -3.54 -10.96
CA PHE A 16 11.56 -2.43 -11.91
C PHE A 16 12.98 -2.04 -12.33
N VAL A 17 13.86 -1.82 -11.36
CA VAL A 17 15.27 -1.50 -11.60
C VAL A 17 15.95 -2.60 -12.41
N ALA A 18 15.80 -3.87 -12.02
CA ALA A 18 16.41 -4.99 -12.71
C ALA A 18 15.94 -5.10 -14.17
N TYR A 19 14.64 -4.87 -14.43
CA TYR A 19 14.08 -4.89 -15.77
C TYR A 19 14.69 -3.80 -16.67
N PHE A 20 14.77 -2.56 -16.19
CA PHE A 20 15.25 -1.43 -16.99
C PHE A 20 16.77 -1.41 -17.15
N LEU A 21 17.54 -1.88 -16.16
CA LEU A 21 18.98 -2.08 -16.33
C LEU A 21 19.34 -3.16 -17.36
N ALA A 22 18.42 -4.09 -17.64
CA ALA A 22 18.59 -5.11 -18.68
C ALA A 22 18.25 -4.60 -20.09
N GLN A 23 17.63 -3.41 -20.22
CA GLN A 23 17.29 -2.83 -21.52
C GLN A 23 18.49 -2.08 -22.10
N SER A 24 18.83 -2.34 -23.36
CA SER A 24 19.98 -1.73 -24.03
C SER A 24 19.78 -0.26 -24.41
N ASP A 25 18.53 0.21 -24.43
CA ASP A 25 18.12 1.55 -24.85
C ASP A 25 17.72 2.47 -23.69
N ASP A 26 17.85 2.00 -22.44
CA ASP A 26 17.66 2.80 -21.24
C ASP A 26 19.01 3.26 -20.67
N TYR A 27 19.17 4.57 -20.52
CA TYR A 27 20.41 5.20 -20.04
C TYR A 27 20.30 5.72 -18.60
N ARG A 28 19.18 5.46 -17.92
CA ARG A 28 18.98 5.88 -16.53
C ARG A 28 19.86 5.06 -15.60
N SER A 29 20.49 5.72 -14.65
CA SER A 29 21.22 5.07 -13.55
C SER A 29 20.26 4.31 -12.63
N GLU A 30 20.80 3.36 -11.87
CA GLU A 30 20.04 2.64 -10.84
C GLU A 30 19.30 3.60 -9.88
N SER A 31 19.96 4.68 -9.42
CA SER A 31 19.33 5.66 -8.53
C SER A 31 18.11 6.33 -9.18
N GLN A 32 18.24 6.75 -10.44
CA GLN A 32 17.14 7.37 -11.17
C GLN A 32 15.98 6.38 -11.38
N LEU A 33 16.29 5.10 -11.65
CA LEU A 33 15.27 4.06 -11.79
C LEU A 33 14.55 3.78 -10.46
N ARG A 34 15.25 3.84 -9.32
CA ARG A 34 14.64 3.71 -7.99
C ARG A 34 13.70 4.87 -7.69
N ASP A 35 14.11 6.09 -7.98
CA ASP A 35 13.28 7.29 -7.77
C ASP A 35 12.00 7.23 -8.61
N VAL A 36 12.14 6.83 -9.89
CA VAL A 36 10.99 6.63 -10.79
C VAL A 36 10.10 5.49 -10.28
N ALA A 37 10.66 4.35 -9.88
CA ALA A 37 9.87 3.24 -9.37
C ALA A 37 9.06 3.65 -8.11
N GLY A 38 9.68 4.41 -7.20
CA GLY A 38 9.03 4.93 -6.01
C GLY A 38 7.85 5.84 -6.32
N SER A 39 7.98 6.73 -7.32
CA SER A 39 6.89 7.65 -7.72
C SER A 39 5.75 6.97 -8.48
N LEU A 40 5.91 5.71 -8.90
CA LEU A 40 4.87 4.94 -9.58
C LEU A 40 4.00 4.10 -8.63
N LEU A 41 4.30 4.13 -7.33
CA LEU A 41 3.54 3.37 -6.33
C LEU A 41 2.36 4.19 -5.80
N LYS A 42 1.19 3.54 -5.75
CA LYS A 42 -0.01 4.05 -5.08
C LYS A 42 -0.34 3.15 -3.91
N GLY A 43 -0.65 3.76 -2.77
CA GLY A 43 -1.01 3.09 -1.54
C GLY A 43 -2.49 2.76 -1.50
N CYS A 44 -2.84 1.66 -0.81
CA CYS A 44 -4.23 1.21 -0.70
C CYS A 44 -5.01 2.01 0.34
N LEU A 45 -6.02 2.78 -0.08
CA LEU A 45 -6.84 3.60 0.84
C LEU A 45 -7.56 2.75 1.89
N TYR A 46 -7.99 1.54 1.52
CA TYR A 46 -8.63 0.61 2.45
C TYR A 46 -7.73 0.27 3.64
N HIS A 47 -6.42 0.04 3.42
CA HIS A 47 -5.47 -0.24 4.50
C HIS A 47 -5.30 0.95 5.43
N PHE A 48 -5.25 2.16 4.87
CA PHE A 48 -5.21 3.39 5.66
C PHE A 48 -6.48 3.54 6.51
N HIS A 49 -7.67 3.44 5.91
CA HIS A 49 -8.96 3.51 6.60
C HIS A 49 -9.09 2.45 7.70
N LYS A 50 -8.70 1.21 7.42
CA LYS A 50 -8.68 0.13 8.43
C LYS A 50 -7.75 0.46 9.59
N SER A 51 -6.61 1.11 9.31
CA SER A 51 -5.69 1.57 10.35
C SER A 51 -6.30 2.69 11.20
N ILE A 52 -6.99 3.66 10.59
CA ILE A 52 -7.71 4.73 11.30
C ILE A 52 -8.77 4.09 12.21
N HIS A 53 -9.51 3.10 11.70
CA HIS A 53 -10.59 2.44 12.43
C HIS A 53 -10.04 1.76 13.68
N ARG A 54 -8.94 1.03 13.51
CA ARG A 54 -8.23 0.38 14.63
C ARG A 54 -7.82 1.40 15.68
N MET A 55 -7.23 2.53 15.28
CA MET A 55 -6.83 3.59 16.20
C MET A 55 -8.02 4.20 16.94
N ALA A 56 -9.11 4.47 16.21
CA ALA A 56 -10.35 4.98 16.78
C ALA A 56 -10.98 4.00 17.78
N CYS A 57 -10.82 2.68 17.60
CA CYS A 57 -11.33 1.69 18.54
C CYS A 57 -10.53 1.62 19.85
N ILE A 58 -9.28 2.08 19.89
CA ILE A 58 -8.45 2.03 21.09
C ILE A 58 -8.83 3.21 21.99
N GLY A 59 -9.74 2.96 22.94
CA GLY A 59 -10.31 3.98 23.83
C GLY A 59 -9.28 4.80 24.64
N ASN A 60 -8.10 4.23 24.92
CA ASN A 60 -7.01 4.93 25.60
C ASN A 60 -6.29 5.95 24.69
N ILE A 61 -6.37 5.79 23.36
CA ILE A 61 -5.77 6.68 22.37
C ILE A 61 -6.80 7.69 21.87
N VAL A 62 -7.97 7.20 21.48
CA VAL A 62 -9.09 8.01 20.99
C VAL A 62 -10.30 7.77 21.89
N SER A 63 -10.74 8.82 22.60
CA SER A 63 -11.94 8.73 23.43
C SER A 63 -13.17 8.36 22.59
N PRO A 64 -14.11 7.53 23.11
CA PRO A 64 -15.35 7.20 22.41
C PRO A 64 -16.11 8.38 21.82
N ASP A 65 -16.14 9.50 22.54
CA ASP A 65 -16.88 10.71 22.13
C ASP A 65 -16.23 11.44 20.95
N THR A 66 -14.93 11.20 20.71
CA THR A 66 -14.15 11.90 19.67
C THR A 66 -13.78 11.02 18.47
N LYS A 67 -14.23 9.75 18.44
CA LYS A 67 -13.96 8.80 17.34
C LYS A 67 -14.38 9.34 15.98
N GLY A 68 -15.57 9.95 15.88
CA GLY A 68 -16.08 10.50 14.63
C GLY A 68 -15.23 11.67 14.12
N SER A 69 -14.78 12.55 15.02
CA SER A 69 -13.91 13.68 14.67
C SER A 69 -12.52 13.21 14.24
N PHE A 70 -11.95 12.23 14.96
CA PHE A 70 -10.67 11.61 14.60
C PHE A 70 -10.73 11.01 13.19
N TRP A 71 -11.77 10.21 12.91
CA TRP A 71 -11.97 9.61 11.60
C TRP A 71 -12.02 10.66 10.50
N LYS A 72 -12.89 11.67 10.64
CA LYS A 72 -13.09 12.71 9.62
C LYS A 72 -11.81 13.49 9.32
N LEU A 73 -11.05 13.86 10.34
CA LEU A 73 -9.79 14.58 10.13
C LEU A 73 -8.76 13.70 9.43
N CYS A 74 -8.56 12.46 9.87
CA CYS A 74 -7.63 11.55 9.20
C CYS A 74 -8.04 11.23 7.76
N ASP A 75 -9.34 11.04 7.50
CA ASP A 75 -9.87 10.80 6.16
C ASP A 75 -9.67 11.99 5.23
N SER A 76 -9.88 13.22 5.73
CA SER A 76 -9.70 14.45 4.95
C SER A 76 -8.28 14.65 4.41
N LEU A 77 -7.26 14.08 5.08
CA LEU A 77 -5.88 14.09 4.59
C LEU A 77 -5.72 13.42 3.21
N THR A 78 -6.60 12.46 2.87
CA THR A 78 -6.56 11.70 1.61
C THR A 78 -7.11 12.46 0.41
N THR A 79 -7.74 13.62 0.63
CA THR A 79 -8.31 14.46 -0.44
C THR A 79 -7.68 15.85 -0.49
N MET A 80 -6.81 16.19 0.46
CA MET A 80 -6.15 17.50 0.53
C MET A 80 -4.98 17.57 -0.45
N GLU A 81 -5.09 18.49 -1.41
CA GLU A 81 -4.01 18.84 -2.34
C GLU A 81 -3.09 19.91 -1.77
N ASN A 82 -3.62 20.81 -0.94
CA ASN A 82 -2.85 21.92 -0.39
C ASN A 82 -1.93 21.47 0.77
N HIS A 83 -0.64 21.69 0.61
CA HIS A 83 0.39 21.28 1.56
C HIS A 83 0.31 22.02 2.92
N ALA A 84 -0.10 23.29 2.92
CA ALA A 84 -0.26 24.07 4.15
C ALA A 84 -1.49 23.62 4.96
N GLU A 85 -2.63 23.39 4.29
CA GLU A 85 -3.84 22.85 4.92
C GLU A 85 -3.61 21.44 5.46
N PHE A 86 -2.89 20.61 4.70
CA PHE A 86 -2.48 19.28 5.13
C PHE A 86 -1.66 19.33 6.42
N ASN A 87 -0.60 20.16 6.45
CA ASN A 87 0.25 20.30 7.63
C ASN A 87 -0.50 20.86 8.85
N HIS A 88 -1.43 21.80 8.62
CA HIS A 88 -2.30 22.31 9.68
C HIS A 88 -3.19 21.22 10.26
N THR A 89 -3.79 20.40 9.40
CA THR A 89 -4.66 19.27 9.79
C THR A 89 -3.87 18.20 10.55
N VAL A 90 -2.66 17.87 10.08
CA VAL A 90 -1.74 16.96 10.78
C VAL A 90 -1.42 17.48 12.19
N ALA A 91 -1.08 18.76 12.32
CA ALA A 91 -0.80 19.37 13.62
C ALA A 91 -2.01 19.32 14.54
N ALA A 92 -3.22 19.58 14.02
CA ALA A 92 -4.46 19.48 14.77
C ALA A 92 -4.72 18.05 15.29
N ILE A 93 -4.51 17.03 14.45
CA ILE A 93 -4.65 15.62 14.86
C ILE A 93 -3.65 15.28 15.97
N GLN A 94 -2.38 15.68 15.84
CA GLN A 94 -1.35 15.41 16.85
C GLN A 94 -1.63 16.14 18.17
N GLN A 95 -2.16 17.36 18.11
CA GLN A 95 -2.54 18.12 19.29
C GLN A 95 -3.73 17.50 20.02
N GLN A 96 -4.76 17.08 19.28
CA GLN A 96 -6.00 16.56 19.85
C GLN A 96 -5.88 15.10 20.30
N TRP A 97 -5.07 14.29 19.62
CA TRP A 97 -4.82 12.88 19.97
C TRP A 97 -3.31 12.57 20.02
N PRO A 98 -2.57 13.11 21.00
CA PRO A 98 -1.11 12.98 21.06
C PRO A 98 -0.63 11.52 21.18
N LYS A 99 -1.46 10.63 21.71
CA LYS A 99 -1.16 9.18 21.78
C LYS A 99 -1.20 8.49 20.41
N ALA A 100 -1.82 9.11 19.40
CA ALA A 100 -1.84 8.61 18.03
C ALA A 100 -0.63 9.12 17.21
N SER A 101 0.18 10.05 17.75
CA SER A 101 1.26 10.71 16.98
C SER A 101 2.26 9.73 16.40
N ARG A 102 2.67 8.68 17.12
CA ARG A 102 3.58 7.66 16.57
C ARG A 102 2.99 6.92 15.36
N TRP A 103 1.70 6.59 15.43
CA TRP A 103 0.99 5.98 14.31
C TRP A 103 0.93 6.95 13.12
N LEU A 104 0.58 8.22 13.36
CA LEU A 104 0.50 9.22 12.31
C LEU A 104 1.87 9.50 11.68
N SER A 105 2.93 9.62 12.49
CA SER A 105 4.31 9.83 11.99
C SER A 105 4.78 8.72 11.05
N TRP A 106 4.32 7.48 11.24
CA TRP A 106 4.64 6.40 10.32
C TRP A 106 4.01 6.63 8.93
N TRP A 107 2.75 7.08 8.88
CA TRP A 107 2.08 7.47 7.63
C TRP A 107 2.68 8.71 6.97
N LEU A 108 3.23 9.62 7.78
CA LEU A 108 3.90 10.84 7.31
C LEU A 108 5.35 10.61 6.87
N THR A 109 5.88 9.40 6.98
CA THR A 109 7.20 9.08 6.42
C THR A 109 7.14 9.27 4.90
N PRO A 110 8.11 9.96 4.26
CA PRO A 110 8.02 10.33 2.84
C PRO A 110 7.63 9.17 1.91
N ASP A 111 8.25 8.01 2.11
CA ASP A 111 7.99 6.78 1.35
C ASP A 111 6.53 6.31 1.40
N HIS A 112 5.80 6.59 2.48
CA HIS A 112 4.40 6.20 2.65
C HIS A 112 3.46 7.33 2.27
N ALA A 113 3.80 8.56 2.68
CA ALA A 113 2.99 9.74 2.48
C ALA A 113 2.75 10.01 0.99
N CYS A 114 3.79 9.87 0.16
CA CYS A 114 3.71 10.11 -1.27
C CYS A 114 2.80 9.13 -2.01
N MET A 115 2.55 7.95 -1.43
CA MET A 115 1.68 6.94 -2.03
C MET A 115 0.19 7.16 -1.69
N LEU A 116 -0.12 7.99 -0.68
CA LEU A 116 -1.44 8.06 -0.07
C LEU A 116 -2.06 9.46 -0.07
N PHE A 117 -1.26 10.49 0.20
CA PHE A 117 -1.77 11.85 0.38
C PHE A 117 -1.52 12.68 -0.87
N PRO A 118 -2.56 13.25 -1.51
CA PRO A 118 -2.40 14.06 -2.73
C PRO A 118 -1.39 15.20 -2.56
N SER A 119 -1.44 15.92 -1.43
CA SER A 119 -0.47 16.99 -1.11
C SER A 119 1.00 16.55 -1.01
N GLN A 120 1.25 15.26 -0.82
CA GLN A 120 2.59 14.66 -0.70
C GLN A 120 2.94 13.81 -1.93
N CYS A 121 2.00 13.65 -2.87
CA CYS A 121 2.11 12.72 -3.98
C CYS A 121 3.24 13.13 -4.92
N THR A 122 4.10 12.17 -5.25
CA THR A 122 5.19 12.37 -6.23
C THR A 122 4.86 11.71 -7.58
N MET A 123 3.74 10.98 -7.67
CA MET A 123 3.26 10.39 -8.91
C MET A 123 2.80 11.48 -9.88
N PRO A 124 3.19 11.41 -11.17
CA PRO A 124 2.67 12.33 -12.18
C PRO A 124 1.13 12.29 -12.25
N GLU A 125 0.48 13.46 -12.35
CA GLU A 125 -0.99 13.60 -12.38
C GLU A 125 -1.65 12.71 -13.45
N ASN A 126 -1.03 12.60 -14.62
CA ASN A 126 -1.52 11.76 -15.73
C ASN A 126 -1.48 10.25 -15.44
N LEU A 127 -0.88 9.83 -14.32
CA LEU A 127 -0.80 8.45 -13.85
C LEU A 127 -1.55 8.23 -12.54
N ALA A 128 -1.75 9.25 -11.71
CA ALA A 128 -2.33 9.13 -10.36
C ALA A 128 -3.76 8.54 -10.33
N ASP A 129 -4.57 8.85 -11.35
CA ASP A 129 -5.97 8.41 -11.45
C ASP A 129 -6.16 7.05 -12.13
N LYS A 130 -5.10 6.50 -12.73
CA LYS A 130 -5.17 5.21 -13.46
C LYS A 130 -5.19 3.99 -12.53
N PRO A 131 -4.32 3.88 -11.52
CA PRO A 131 -4.36 2.74 -10.61
C PRO A 131 -5.56 2.84 -9.67
N PRO A 132 -6.22 1.71 -9.37
CA PRO A 132 -7.36 1.69 -8.46
C PRO A 132 -6.95 2.15 -7.06
N ASP A 133 -7.92 2.56 -6.25
CA ASP A 133 -7.69 2.99 -4.86
C ASP A 133 -7.49 1.84 -3.87
N THR A 134 -7.81 0.62 -4.31
CA THR A 134 -7.78 -0.59 -3.47
C THR A 134 -7.00 -1.70 -4.13
N THR A 135 -6.41 -2.55 -3.30
CA THR A 135 -5.75 -3.80 -3.67
C THR A 135 -6.74 -4.97 -3.79
N ASN A 136 -8.04 -4.73 -3.96
CA ASN A 136 -9.08 -5.78 -3.92
C ASN A 136 -8.77 -6.99 -4.82
N ALA A 137 -8.23 -6.77 -6.02
CA ALA A 137 -7.84 -7.86 -6.92
C ALA A 137 -6.67 -8.69 -6.36
N GLU A 138 -5.65 -8.04 -5.82
CA GLU A 138 -4.49 -8.68 -5.18
C GLU A 138 -4.90 -9.39 -3.88
N GLU A 139 -5.72 -8.75 -3.04
CA GLU A 139 -6.25 -9.32 -1.81
C GLU A 139 -7.16 -10.54 -2.06
N ALA A 140 -7.96 -10.52 -3.12
CA ALA A 140 -8.76 -11.68 -3.52
C ALA A 140 -7.90 -12.86 -3.99
N MET A 141 -6.80 -12.59 -4.72
CA MET A 141 -5.81 -13.61 -5.06
C MET A 141 -5.15 -14.16 -3.79
N HIS A 142 -4.70 -13.29 -2.88
CA HIS A 142 -4.13 -13.72 -1.59
C HIS A 142 -5.12 -14.56 -0.78
N ALA A 143 -6.39 -14.16 -0.69
CA ALA A 143 -7.43 -14.94 -0.03
C ALA A 143 -7.59 -16.34 -0.66
N THR A 144 -7.57 -16.43 -1.99
CA THR A 144 -7.60 -17.71 -2.71
C THR A 144 -6.40 -18.58 -2.37
N ILE A 145 -5.19 -18.00 -2.33
CA ILE A 145 -3.97 -18.70 -1.93
C ILE A 145 -4.08 -19.17 -0.47
N TYR A 146 -4.53 -18.32 0.45
CA TYR A 146 -4.76 -18.71 1.84
C TYR A 146 -5.81 -19.83 1.98
N CYS A 147 -6.84 -19.86 1.12
CA CYS A 147 -7.78 -20.97 1.09
C CYS A 147 -7.14 -22.28 0.61
N ILE A 148 -6.24 -22.23 -0.38
CA ILE A 148 -5.61 -23.43 -0.97
C ILE A 148 -4.48 -23.97 -0.09
N VAL A 149 -3.64 -23.09 0.45
CA VAL A 149 -2.52 -23.42 1.35
C VAL A 149 -3.03 -23.73 2.76
N GLY A 150 -4.17 -23.13 3.10
CA GLY A 150 -4.90 -23.22 4.36
C GLY A 150 -4.33 -22.38 5.49
N SER A 151 -5.02 -22.41 6.64
CA SER A 151 -4.71 -21.58 7.81
C SER A 151 -3.53 -22.12 8.62
N LEU A 152 -3.08 -21.36 9.62
CA LEU A 152 -2.03 -21.69 10.60
C LEU A 152 -2.15 -23.08 11.26
N HIS A 153 -3.26 -23.79 11.07
CA HIS A 153 -3.52 -25.12 11.61
C HIS A 153 -3.22 -26.27 10.63
N ASN A 154 -2.85 -25.98 9.37
CA ASN A 154 -2.47 -27.02 8.42
C ASN A 154 -1.06 -27.55 8.69
N PRO A 155 -0.84 -28.88 8.64
CA PRO A 155 0.50 -29.45 8.61
C PRO A 155 1.31 -28.86 7.45
N LEU A 156 2.58 -28.49 7.71
CA LEU A 156 3.48 -27.84 6.75
C LEU A 156 3.43 -28.45 5.34
N PHE A 157 3.47 -29.78 5.23
CA PHE A 157 3.49 -30.48 3.95
C PHE A 157 2.19 -30.30 3.14
N GLN A 158 1.03 -30.22 3.79
CA GLN A 158 -0.23 -29.93 3.08
C GLN A 158 -0.27 -28.50 2.55
N GLY A 159 0.31 -27.54 3.29
CA GLY A 159 0.47 -26.17 2.80
C GLY A 159 1.41 -26.08 1.60
N LEU A 160 2.54 -26.82 1.64
CA LEU A 160 3.48 -26.88 0.51
C LEU A 160 2.86 -27.54 -0.74
N ASP A 161 2.09 -28.62 -0.57
CA ASP A 161 1.32 -29.23 -1.66
C ASP A 161 0.29 -28.26 -2.25
N GLY A 162 -0.37 -27.48 -1.38
CA GLY A 162 -1.27 -26.40 -1.78
C GLY A 162 -0.57 -25.35 -2.65
N LEU A 163 0.63 -24.90 -2.25
CA LEU A 163 1.42 -23.95 -3.04
C LEU A 163 1.81 -24.49 -4.41
N LEU A 164 2.19 -25.78 -4.50
CA LEU A 164 2.47 -26.42 -5.78
C LEU A 164 1.24 -26.47 -6.70
N ASN A 165 0.04 -26.62 -6.14
CA ASN A 165 -1.19 -26.59 -6.94
C ASN A 165 -1.54 -25.19 -7.42
N VAL A 166 -1.29 -24.17 -6.60
CA VAL A 166 -1.40 -22.76 -7.02
C VAL A 166 -0.46 -22.47 -8.19
N GLU A 167 0.80 -22.87 -8.08
CA GLU A 167 1.81 -22.70 -9.14
C GLU A 167 1.36 -23.34 -10.45
N LYS A 168 0.92 -24.60 -10.42
CA LYS A 168 0.42 -25.32 -11.60
C LYS A 168 -0.75 -24.57 -12.26
N ALA A 169 -1.69 -24.07 -11.47
CA ALA A 169 -2.84 -23.34 -11.99
C ALA A 169 -2.43 -22.06 -12.73
N PHE A 170 -1.51 -21.27 -12.16
CA PHE A 170 -0.99 -20.06 -12.80
C PHE A 170 -0.17 -20.36 -14.06
N ARG A 171 0.62 -21.43 -14.04
CA ARG A 171 1.38 -21.89 -15.21
C ARG A 171 0.45 -22.21 -16.38
N MET A 172 -0.59 -23.02 -16.14
CA MET A 172 -1.57 -23.39 -17.18
C MET A 172 -2.32 -22.18 -17.76
N GLN A 173 -2.70 -21.21 -16.92
CA GLN A 173 -3.36 -19.99 -17.39
C GLN A 173 -2.43 -19.14 -18.27
N THR A 174 -1.17 -18.98 -17.86
CA THR A 174 -0.16 -18.23 -18.63
C THR A 174 0.12 -18.89 -19.98
N GLU A 175 0.32 -20.20 -20.01
CA GLU A 175 0.57 -20.96 -21.24
C GLU A 175 -0.63 -20.89 -22.19
N SER A 176 -1.86 -20.99 -21.67
CA SER A 176 -3.09 -20.84 -22.46
C SER A 176 -3.27 -19.43 -23.04
N ALA A 177 -2.84 -18.40 -22.32
CA ALA A 177 -2.89 -17.02 -22.79
C ALA A 177 -1.83 -16.71 -23.88
N LEU A 178 -0.67 -17.36 -23.83
CA LEU A 178 0.39 -17.23 -24.83
C LEU A 178 0.10 -17.98 -26.15
N CYS A 179 -0.85 -18.92 -26.13
CA CYS A 179 -1.31 -19.66 -27.32
C CYS A 179 -2.51 -19.02 -28.04
N LYS A 180 -2.94 -17.81 -27.65
CA LYS A 180 -3.99 -17.03 -28.33
C LYS A 180 -3.40 -15.81 -29.00
#